data_AF-A0A8T4SXM7-F1
#
_entry.id   AF-A0A8T4SXM7-F1
#
_cell.length_a   1.000
_cell.length_b   1.000
_cell.length_c   1.000
_cell.angle_alpha   90.00
_cell.angle_beta   90.00
_cell.angle_gamma   90.00
#
_symmetry.space_group_name_H-M   'P 1'
#
loop_
_entity.id
_entity.type
_entity.pdbx_description
1 polymer ?
#
loop_
_entity_poly.entity_id
_entity_poly.type
_entity_poly.pdbx_seq_one_letter_code
_entity_poly.pdbx_strand_id
1 'polypeptide(L)'
;MNKKGQIFMPIMVIGLTIILVSFIFIITTHKDKTENFFSVGQLQANVITNYLELEKEFFYYEKILEYNEYKSVKEFAGDGAVPENCNEKWRFNSDCEPYFKEYLKEKLNDNLGENKVVNIDSDIEVYFKDFDLSVKTNTAEVNYDGPIKVKKKPLVNFEELEKLKSDIRNCIETKNMDSCNPESNSGKVYAFRRKIADILDKNLEPEEIFLGFRIDMSDSGIKNSIF
;
A
#
# COMPACT_ATOMS: atom_id res chain seq x y z
N MET A 1 8.06 -66.23 -68.75
CA MET A 1 7.38 -65.34 -67.78
C MET A 1 8.42 -64.68 -66.89
N ASN A 2 8.40 -63.34 -66.83
CA ASN A 2 9.51 -62.50 -66.36
C ASN A 2 9.49 -62.38 -64.82
N LYS A 3 10.10 -63.34 -64.11
CA LYS A 3 10.15 -63.41 -62.63
C LYS A 3 10.75 -62.17 -61.94
N LYS A 4 11.45 -61.30 -62.68
CA LYS A 4 12.04 -60.05 -62.16
C LYS A 4 11.02 -58.95 -61.90
N GLY A 5 9.86 -58.95 -62.59
CA GLY A 5 8.81 -57.92 -62.40
C GLY A 5 7.92 -58.14 -61.18
N GLN A 6 7.74 -59.40 -60.75
CA GLN A 6 6.87 -59.75 -59.61
C GLN A 6 7.50 -59.43 -58.24
N ILE A 7 8.83 -59.29 -58.16
CA ILE A 7 9.55 -58.93 -56.92
C ILE A 7 9.74 -57.39 -56.85
N PHE A 8 9.86 -56.72 -57.99
CA PHE A 8 10.05 -55.27 -58.05
C PHE A 8 8.80 -54.47 -57.65
N MET A 9 7.60 -54.94 -58.01
CA MET A 9 6.34 -54.27 -57.65
C MET A 9 6.12 -54.20 -56.12
N PRO A 10 6.24 -55.30 -55.35
CA PRO A 10 6.09 -55.26 -53.90
C PRO A 10 7.13 -54.36 -53.21
N ILE A 11 8.38 -54.39 -53.68
CA ILE A 11 9.46 -53.56 -53.11
C ILE A 11 9.18 -52.07 -53.36
N MET A 12 8.71 -51.72 -54.57
CA MET A 12 8.37 -50.34 -54.89
C MET A 12 7.15 -49.85 -54.09
N VAL A 13 6.14 -50.71 -53.91
CA VAL A 13 4.95 -50.40 -53.08
C VAL A 13 5.35 -50.22 -51.61
N ILE A 14 6.17 -51.12 -51.05
CA ILE A 14 6.67 -50.99 -49.68
C ILE A 14 7.50 -49.71 -49.53
N GLY A 15 8.37 -49.39 -50.48
CA GLY A 15 9.15 -48.15 -50.50
C GLY A 15 8.28 -46.90 -50.52
N LEU A 16 7.26 -46.86 -51.39
CA LEU A 16 6.26 -45.79 -51.43
C LEU A 16 5.48 -45.67 -50.12
N THR A 17 5.13 -46.79 -49.50
CA THR A 17 4.38 -46.80 -48.24
C THR A 17 5.23 -46.26 -47.09
N ILE A 18 6.52 -46.64 -47.03
CA ILE A 18 7.47 -46.11 -46.03
C ILE A 18 7.64 -44.60 -46.20
N ILE A 19 7.80 -44.11 -47.43
CA ILE A 19 7.91 -42.67 -47.70
C ILE A 19 6.65 -41.94 -47.24
N LEU A 20 5.46 -42.47 -47.54
CA LEU A 20 4.19 -41.85 -47.23
C LEU A 20 3.91 -41.82 -45.71
N VAL A 21 4.19 -42.93 -45.01
CA VAL A 21 4.07 -43.01 -43.55
C VAL A 21 5.09 -42.09 -42.87
N SER A 22 6.33 -42.03 -43.38
CA SER A 22 7.36 -41.13 -42.86
C SER A 22 6.95 -39.67 -43.03
N PHE A 23 6.37 -39.31 -44.18
CA PHE A 23 5.91 -37.96 -44.47
C PHE A 23 4.73 -37.56 -43.58
N ILE A 24 3.75 -38.44 -43.40
CA ILE A 24 2.62 -38.23 -42.47
C ILE A 24 3.15 -38.06 -41.04
N PHE A 25 4.03 -38.95 -40.59
CA PHE A 25 4.61 -38.90 -39.24
C PHE A 25 5.37 -37.60 -39.00
N ILE A 26 6.18 -37.15 -39.95
CA ILE A 26 6.91 -35.87 -39.88
C ILE A 26 5.93 -34.69 -39.81
N ILE A 27 4.87 -34.68 -40.63
CA ILE A 27 3.86 -33.61 -40.59
C ILE A 27 3.13 -33.58 -39.26
N THR A 28 2.62 -34.72 -38.77
CA THR A 28 1.87 -34.76 -37.51
C THR A 28 2.75 -34.42 -36.31
N THR A 29 3.96 -34.97 -36.24
CA THR A 29 4.88 -34.67 -35.11
C THR A 29 5.41 -33.23 -35.14
N HIS A 30 5.64 -32.65 -36.32
CA HIS A 30 5.95 -31.22 -36.39
C HIS A 30 4.74 -30.37 -36.04
N LYS A 31 3.54 -30.70 -36.49
CA LYS A 31 2.33 -29.94 -36.19
C LYS A 31 2.06 -29.90 -34.68
N ASP A 32 2.14 -31.04 -34.00
CA ASP A 32 1.99 -31.14 -32.53
C ASP A 32 3.10 -30.38 -31.78
N LYS A 33 4.36 -30.45 -32.24
CA LYS A 33 5.45 -29.65 -31.63
C LYS A 33 5.21 -28.16 -31.82
N THR A 34 4.74 -27.74 -32.98
CA THR A 34 4.51 -26.33 -33.30
C THR A 34 3.34 -25.78 -32.49
N GLU A 35 2.21 -26.50 -32.42
CA GLU A 35 1.04 -26.12 -31.60
C GLU A 35 1.38 -26.06 -30.10
N ASN A 36 2.13 -27.04 -29.58
CA ASN A 36 2.59 -27.00 -28.19
C ASN A 36 3.53 -25.82 -27.93
N PHE A 37 4.48 -25.53 -28.83
CA PHE A 37 5.40 -24.40 -28.69
C PHE A 37 4.67 -23.05 -28.74
N PHE A 38 3.68 -22.90 -29.63
CA PHE A 38 2.81 -21.72 -29.64
C PHE A 38 2.01 -21.59 -28.35
N SER A 39 1.46 -22.69 -27.81
CA SER A 39 0.70 -22.67 -26.56
C SER A 39 1.55 -22.27 -25.34
N VAL A 40 2.81 -22.74 -25.29
CA VAL A 40 3.76 -22.40 -24.22
C VAL A 40 4.23 -20.95 -24.36
N GLY A 41 4.54 -20.50 -25.58
CA GLY A 41 4.91 -19.10 -25.83
C GLY A 41 3.77 -18.13 -25.49
N GLN A 42 2.53 -18.50 -25.79
CA GLN A 42 1.35 -17.71 -25.44
C GLN A 42 1.09 -17.69 -23.93
N LEU A 43 1.29 -18.81 -23.23
CA LEU A 43 1.24 -18.86 -21.78
C LEU A 43 2.30 -17.93 -21.15
N GLN A 44 3.54 -17.99 -21.64
CA GLN A 44 4.64 -17.15 -21.15
C GLN A 44 4.37 -15.66 -21.40
N ALA A 45 3.89 -15.30 -22.60
CA ALA A 45 3.50 -13.93 -22.92
C ALA A 45 2.39 -13.42 -21.98
N ASN A 46 1.35 -14.23 -21.75
CA ASN A 46 0.25 -13.86 -20.85
C ASN A 46 0.71 -13.69 -19.41
N VAL A 47 1.55 -14.60 -18.89
CA VAL A 47 2.13 -14.48 -17.54
C VAL A 47 2.95 -13.21 -17.39
N ILE A 48 3.78 -12.87 -18.40
CA ILE A 48 4.60 -11.64 -18.38
C ILE A 48 3.73 -10.39 -18.41
N THR A 49 2.74 -10.33 -19.32
CA THR A 49 1.83 -9.18 -19.39
C THR A 49 1.09 -8.97 -18.08
N ASN A 50 0.59 -10.04 -17.47
CA ASN A 50 -0.14 -9.96 -16.21
C ASN A 50 0.76 -9.57 -15.03
N TYR A 51 2.00 -10.05 -15.00
CA TYR A 51 2.98 -9.59 -14.02
C TYR A 51 3.24 -8.07 -14.15
N LEU A 52 3.37 -7.57 -15.38
CA LEU A 52 3.55 -6.13 -15.63
C LEU A 52 2.30 -5.31 -15.24
N GLU A 53 1.10 -5.86 -15.39
CA GLU A 53 -0.14 -5.23 -14.90
C GLU A 53 -0.17 -5.18 -13.38
N LEU A 54 0.17 -6.27 -12.70
CA LEU A 54 0.31 -6.33 -11.25
C LEU A 54 1.34 -5.32 -10.72
N GLU A 55 2.49 -5.19 -11.37
CA GLU A 55 3.51 -4.22 -10.98
C GLU A 55 3.01 -2.78 -11.13
N LYS A 56 2.25 -2.48 -12.19
CA LYS A 56 1.61 -1.18 -12.39
C LYS A 56 0.55 -0.89 -11.32
N GLU A 57 -0.28 -1.88 -10.99
CA GLU A 57 -1.30 -1.73 -9.94
C GLU A 57 -0.65 -1.55 -8.57
N PHE A 58 0.38 -2.34 -8.25
CA PHE A 58 1.14 -2.17 -7.01
C PHE A 58 1.72 -0.75 -6.90
N PHE A 59 2.38 -0.27 -7.96
CA PHE A 59 2.90 1.10 -8.01
C PHE A 59 1.79 2.15 -7.86
N TYR A 60 0.63 1.92 -8.49
CA TYR A 60 -0.53 2.80 -8.35
C TYR A 60 -1.03 2.85 -6.89
N TYR A 61 -1.15 1.70 -6.22
CA TYR A 61 -1.56 1.63 -4.82
C TYR A 61 -0.55 2.23 -3.85
N GLU A 62 0.75 2.11 -4.12
CA GLU A 62 1.78 2.85 -3.39
C GLU A 62 1.56 4.37 -3.48
N LYS A 63 1.22 4.88 -4.66
CA LYS A 63 0.93 6.32 -4.85
C LYS A 63 -0.37 6.74 -4.18
N ILE A 64 -1.40 5.90 -4.20
CA ILE A 64 -2.64 6.13 -3.45
C ILE A 64 -2.34 6.24 -1.96
N LEU A 65 -1.58 5.28 -1.40
CA LEU A 65 -1.24 5.30 0.01
C LEU A 65 -0.44 6.56 0.38
N GLU A 66 0.57 6.91 -0.43
CA GLU A 66 1.38 8.09 -0.23
C GLU A 66 0.55 9.38 -0.22
N TYR A 67 -0.37 9.53 -1.18
CA TYR A 67 -1.24 10.69 -1.26
C TYR A 67 -2.23 10.76 -0.08
N ASN A 68 -2.87 9.65 0.27
CA ASN A 68 -3.84 9.62 1.36
C ASN A 68 -3.19 9.79 2.72
N GLU A 69 -1.99 9.26 2.93
CA GLU A 69 -1.20 9.52 4.13
C GLU A 69 -0.89 11.02 4.26
N TYR A 70 -0.37 11.65 3.19
CA TYR A 70 -0.11 13.09 3.19
C TYR A 70 -1.35 13.89 3.59
N LYS A 71 -2.50 13.60 2.94
CA LYS A 71 -3.76 14.28 3.21
C LYS A 71 -4.20 14.09 4.66
N SER A 72 -4.13 12.85 5.15
CA SER A 72 -4.54 12.50 6.52
C SER A 72 -3.64 13.14 7.57
N VAL A 73 -2.33 13.22 7.35
CA VAL A 73 -1.39 13.92 8.24
C VAL A 73 -1.70 15.41 8.28
N LYS A 74 -2.05 16.01 7.14
CA LYS A 74 -2.42 17.43 7.07
C LYS A 74 -3.71 17.74 7.83
N GLU A 75 -4.73 16.91 7.69
CA GLU A 75 -6.00 17.03 8.44
C GLU A 75 -5.77 16.82 9.93
N PHE A 76 -5.10 15.73 10.30
CA PHE A 76 -4.66 15.43 11.67
C PHE A 76 -3.90 16.61 12.31
N ALA A 77 -2.99 17.24 11.56
CA ALA A 77 -2.17 18.34 12.06
C ALA A 77 -2.95 19.65 12.23
N GLY A 78 -3.92 19.90 11.34
CA GLY A 78 -4.76 21.08 11.34
C GLY A 78 -5.61 21.21 12.61
N ASP A 79 -6.16 20.09 13.07
CA ASP A 79 -7.03 20.05 14.26
C ASP A 79 -6.26 19.76 15.57
N GLY A 80 -4.92 19.80 15.53
CA GLY A 80 -4.07 19.50 16.69
C GLY A 80 -4.13 18.05 17.17
N ALA A 81 -4.56 17.15 16.28
CA ALA A 81 -4.86 15.76 16.60
C ALA A 81 -5.88 15.62 17.73
N VAL A 82 -6.83 16.56 17.85
CA VAL A 82 -7.89 16.52 18.86
C VAL A 82 -9.19 16.13 18.17
N PRO A 83 -10.08 15.34 18.81
CA PRO A 83 -11.42 15.12 18.29
C PRO A 83 -12.16 16.41 17.96
N GLU A 84 -12.94 16.38 16.89
CA GLU A 84 -13.68 17.56 16.41
C GLU A 84 -14.63 18.15 17.46
N ASN A 85 -15.18 17.30 18.34
CA ASN A 85 -16.07 17.73 19.44
C ASN A 85 -15.34 18.51 20.56
N CYS A 86 -14.02 18.61 20.52
CA CYS A 86 -13.20 19.27 21.54
C CYS A 86 -12.73 20.68 21.14
N ASN A 87 -13.14 21.20 19.99
CA ASN A 87 -12.79 22.55 19.51
C ASN A 87 -11.27 22.82 19.53
N GLU A 88 -10.46 21.86 19.07
CA GLU A 88 -8.98 21.94 19.02
C GLU A 88 -8.31 22.16 20.40
N LYS A 89 -9.03 21.90 21.50
CA LYS A 89 -8.49 22.03 22.86
C LYS A 89 -8.11 20.67 23.42
N TRP A 90 -6.82 20.49 23.67
CA TRP A 90 -6.32 19.37 24.45
C TRP A 90 -6.73 19.46 25.90
N ARG A 91 -7.19 18.32 26.40
CA ARG A 91 -7.46 18.10 27.83
C ARG A 91 -7.04 16.68 28.20
N PHE A 92 -6.11 16.57 29.13
CA PHE A 92 -5.62 15.30 29.63
C PHE A 92 -6.68 14.58 30.47
N ASN A 93 -6.60 13.26 30.54
CA ASN A 93 -7.53 12.38 31.25
C ASN A 93 -9.00 12.61 30.84
N SER A 94 -9.22 12.92 29.56
CA SER A 94 -10.54 13.17 28.98
C SER A 94 -10.62 12.65 27.56
N ASP A 95 -11.82 12.65 26.98
CA ASP A 95 -12.04 12.29 25.57
C ASP A 95 -11.37 13.26 24.57
N CYS A 96 -10.85 14.40 25.05
CA CYS A 96 -10.07 15.37 24.27
C CYS A 96 -8.55 15.20 24.43
N GLU A 97 -8.09 14.13 25.07
CA GLU A 97 -6.68 13.75 25.07
C GLU A 97 -6.38 12.97 23.79
N PRO A 98 -5.31 13.31 23.06
CA PRO A 98 -5.10 12.69 21.78
C PRO A 98 -4.50 11.31 21.90
N TYR A 99 -4.97 10.43 21.04
CA TYR A 99 -4.36 9.16 20.74
C TYR A 99 -3.82 9.26 19.32
N PHE A 100 -2.58 9.72 19.19
CA PHE A 100 -2.05 10.19 17.90
C PHE A 100 -2.13 9.13 16.81
N LYS A 101 -1.86 7.88 17.17
CA LYS A 101 -1.92 6.78 16.21
C LYS A 101 -3.34 6.52 15.76
N GLU A 102 -4.25 6.40 16.70
CA GLU A 102 -5.66 6.10 16.48
C GLU A 102 -6.31 7.18 15.62
N TYR A 103 -6.03 8.46 15.86
CA TYR A 103 -6.55 9.53 15.02
C TYR A 103 -5.96 9.56 13.62
N LEU A 104 -4.65 9.36 13.46
CA LEU A 104 -4.11 9.27 12.12
C LEU A 104 -4.70 8.07 11.37
N LYS A 105 -4.92 6.94 12.06
CA LYS A 105 -5.57 5.76 11.50
C LYS A 105 -7.02 6.04 11.11
N GLU A 106 -7.77 6.79 11.91
CA GLU A 106 -9.14 7.23 11.59
C GLU A 106 -9.16 8.08 10.32
N LYS A 107 -8.40 9.18 10.28
CA LYS A 107 -8.32 10.06 9.10
C LYS A 107 -7.83 9.32 7.86
N LEU A 108 -6.90 8.37 8.02
CA LEU A 108 -6.42 7.56 6.91
C LEU A 108 -7.48 6.59 6.38
N ASN A 109 -8.27 5.96 7.25
CA ASN A 109 -9.41 5.13 6.83
C ASN A 109 -10.48 5.97 6.11
N ASP A 110 -10.81 7.16 6.64
CA ASP A 110 -11.76 8.07 6.00
C ASP A 110 -11.34 8.45 4.58
N ASN A 111 -10.03 8.69 4.39
CA ASN A 111 -9.47 9.07 3.09
C ASN A 111 -9.31 7.87 2.13
N LEU A 112 -9.06 6.65 2.64
CA LEU A 112 -8.90 5.44 1.83
C LEU A 112 -10.23 4.76 1.45
N GLY A 113 -11.33 5.12 2.11
CA GLY A 113 -12.68 4.63 1.81
C GLY A 113 -12.84 3.14 2.11
N GLU A 114 -13.09 2.34 1.07
CA GLU A 114 -13.32 0.89 1.20
C GLU A 114 -12.03 0.07 1.47
N ASN A 115 -10.86 0.68 1.24
CA ASN A 115 -9.57 0.03 1.51
C ASN A 115 -9.26 0.10 3.02
N LYS A 116 -8.76 -1.00 3.59
CA LYS A 116 -8.64 -1.11 5.05
C LYS A 116 -7.21 -0.86 5.52
N VAL A 117 -7.03 0.13 6.39
CA VAL A 117 -5.79 0.31 7.16
C VAL A 117 -5.75 -0.74 8.27
N VAL A 118 -4.76 -1.62 8.20
CA VAL A 118 -4.62 -2.73 9.14
C VAL A 118 -3.72 -2.33 10.31
N ASN A 119 -2.63 -1.60 10.04
CA ASN A 119 -1.70 -1.18 11.08
C ASN A 119 -1.06 0.18 10.73
N ILE A 120 -0.64 0.93 11.75
CA ILE A 120 0.21 2.13 11.59
C ILE A 120 1.37 2.19 12.60
N ASP A 121 1.70 1.08 13.27
CA ASP A 121 2.72 1.07 14.33
C ASP A 121 4.12 1.46 13.85
N SER A 122 4.81 0.54 13.17
CA SER A 122 6.15 0.76 12.60
C SER A 122 6.06 1.13 11.12
N ASP A 123 5.12 0.48 10.45
CA ASP A 123 4.74 0.73 9.07
C ASP A 123 3.22 0.90 9.04
N ILE A 124 2.77 1.83 8.20
CA ILE A 124 1.41 1.88 7.69
C ILE A 124 1.23 0.71 6.74
N GLU A 125 0.26 -0.15 7.05
CA GLU A 125 -0.06 -1.33 6.28
C GLU A 125 -1.52 -1.26 5.81
N VAL A 126 -1.70 -1.29 4.49
CA VAL A 126 -3.02 -1.20 3.86
C VAL A 126 -3.23 -2.38 2.93
N TYR A 127 -4.40 -3.00 3.07
CA TYR A 127 -4.89 -4.00 2.12
C TYR A 127 -5.80 -3.29 1.13
N PHE A 128 -5.36 -3.29 -0.13
CA PHE A 128 -6.16 -2.89 -1.26
C PHE A 128 -6.94 -4.09 -1.79
N LYS A 129 -7.94 -3.80 -2.63
CA LYS A 129 -8.86 -4.80 -3.20
C LYS A 129 -8.13 -6.03 -3.74
N ASP A 130 -8.78 -7.19 -3.62
CA ASP A 130 -8.31 -8.46 -4.18
C ASP A 130 -8.04 -8.34 -5.68
N PHE A 131 -6.88 -8.86 -6.08
CA PHE A 131 -6.52 -9.04 -7.47
C PHE A 131 -6.75 -10.51 -7.84
N ASP A 132 -7.66 -10.73 -8.79
CA ASP A 132 -7.98 -12.05 -9.32
C ASP A 132 -7.42 -12.16 -10.74
N LEU A 133 -6.59 -13.17 -10.94
CA LEU A 133 -5.99 -13.54 -12.21
C LEU A 133 -6.30 -15.00 -12.52
N SER A 134 -6.90 -15.25 -13.68
CA SER A 134 -7.08 -16.59 -14.21
C SER A 134 -6.60 -16.65 -15.66
N VAL A 135 -5.50 -17.37 -15.91
CA VAL A 135 -5.00 -17.69 -17.26
C VAL A 135 -5.22 -19.15 -17.54
N LYS A 136 -5.95 -19.46 -18.61
CA LYS A 136 -6.20 -20.82 -19.06
C LYS A 136 -5.74 -21.03 -20.50
N THR A 137 -4.95 -22.07 -20.71
CA THR A 137 -4.59 -22.60 -22.04
C THR A 137 -5.02 -24.06 -22.15
N ASN A 138 -4.80 -24.66 -23.31
CA ASN A 138 -5.05 -26.09 -23.53
C ASN A 138 -4.13 -27.00 -22.68
N THR A 139 -3.04 -26.46 -22.13
CA THR A 139 -1.97 -27.20 -21.45
C THR A 139 -1.74 -26.80 -20.00
N ALA A 140 -2.20 -25.61 -19.56
CA ALA A 140 -2.04 -25.15 -18.19
C ALA A 140 -3.14 -24.18 -17.77
N GLU A 141 -3.38 -24.12 -16.47
CA GLU A 141 -4.23 -23.11 -15.82
C GLU A 141 -3.42 -22.49 -14.68
N VAL A 142 -3.34 -21.16 -14.66
CA VAL A 142 -2.65 -20.38 -13.63
C VAL A 142 -3.67 -19.44 -13.02
N ASN A 143 -3.93 -19.64 -11.72
CA ASN A 143 -4.83 -18.80 -10.95
C ASN A 143 -4.04 -18.11 -9.84
N TYR A 144 -4.21 -16.79 -9.70
CA TYR A 144 -3.72 -16.00 -8.59
C TYR A 144 -4.89 -15.22 -8.02
N ASP A 145 -5.19 -15.43 -6.74
CA ASP A 145 -6.23 -14.71 -6.02
C ASP A 145 -5.63 -14.24 -4.70
N GLY A 146 -5.66 -12.93 -4.46
CA GLY A 146 -5.28 -12.37 -3.18
C GLY A 146 -5.23 -10.84 -3.14
N PRO A 147 -5.27 -10.27 -1.94
CA PRO A 147 -5.22 -8.82 -1.76
C PRO A 147 -3.83 -8.26 -2.03
N ILE A 148 -3.79 -7.06 -2.60
CA ILE A 148 -2.55 -6.29 -2.72
C ILE A 148 -2.26 -5.61 -1.38
N LYS A 149 -1.14 -5.98 -0.78
CA LYS A 149 -0.67 -5.46 0.50
C LYS A 149 0.46 -4.48 0.29
N VAL A 150 0.24 -3.22 0.66
CA VAL A 150 1.26 -2.16 0.59
C VAL A 150 1.70 -1.77 2.00
N LYS A 151 3.01 -1.61 2.19
CA LYS A 151 3.63 -1.16 3.44
C LYS A 151 4.44 0.09 3.21
N LYS A 152 4.32 1.06 4.13
CA LYS A 152 5.09 2.30 4.08
C LYS A 152 5.40 2.79 5.49
N LYS A 153 6.59 3.35 5.70
CA LYS A 153 6.90 4.04 6.97
C LYS A 153 6.04 5.29 7.12
N PRO A 154 5.48 5.55 8.32
CA PRO A 154 4.70 6.76 8.56
C PRO A 154 5.56 8.02 8.39
N LEU A 155 4.96 9.07 7.84
CA LEU A 155 5.55 10.41 7.74
C LEU A 155 5.72 11.06 9.11
N VAL A 156 4.92 10.65 10.09
CA VAL A 156 4.89 11.21 11.44
C VAL A 156 5.75 10.38 12.40
N ASN A 157 6.57 11.06 13.19
CA ASN A 157 7.30 10.43 14.29
C ASN A 157 6.44 10.36 15.57
N PHE A 158 5.72 9.26 15.76
CA PHE A 158 4.84 9.06 16.93
C PHE A 158 5.60 9.09 18.26
N GLU A 159 6.86 8.66 18.31
CA GLU A 159 7.65 8.67 19.54
C GLU A 159 7.91 10.11 20.01
N GLU A 160 8.23 11.01 19.07
CA GLU A 160 8.39 12.43 19.37
C GLU A 160 7.07 13.09 19.81
N LEU A 161 5.95 12.67 19.24
CA LEU A 161 4.63 13.18 19.64
C LEU A 161 4.24 12.74 21.06
N GLU A 162 4.46 11.47 21.40
CA GLU A 162 4.22 10.99 22.77
C GLU A 162 5.14 11.66 23.79
N LYS A 163 6.40 11.91 23.40
CA LYS A 163 7.32 12.69 24.22
C LYS A 163 6.83 14.12 24.43
N LEU A 164 6.40 14.80 23.36
CA LEU A 164 5.83 16.15 23.42
C LEU A 164 4.63 16.20 24.38
N LYS A 165 3.71 15.24 24.27
CA LYS A 165 2.55 15.12 25.14
C LYS A 165 2.94 14.94 26.61
N SER A 166 3.95 14.12 26.89
CA SER A 166 4.51 13.92 28.23
C SER A 166 5.17 15.20 28.78
N ASP A 167 5.99 15.87 27.99
CA ASP A 167 6.68 17.11 28.38
C ASP A 167 5.66 18.20 28.75
N ILE A 168 4.58 18.31 27.98
CA ILE A 168 3.50 19.26 28.24
C ILE A 168 2.73 18.91 29.51
N ARG A 169 2.39 17.64 29.72
CA ARG A 169 1.77 17.18 30.96
C ARG A 169 2.64 17.56 32.17
N ASN A 170 3.95 17.33 32.09
CA ASN A 170 4.90 17.69 33.13
C ASN A 170 4.95 19.21 33.39
N CYS A 171 4.94 20.04 32.34
CA CYS A 171 4.91 21.50 32.51
C CYS A 171 3.65 21.98 33.24
N ILE A 172 2.50 21.37 32.95
CA ILE A 172 1.22 21.71 33.61
C ILE A 172 1.28 21.30 35.09
N GLU A 173 1.73 20.08 35.39
CA GLU A 173 1.84 19.56 36.75
C GLU A 173 2.84 20.35 37.62
N THR A 174 3.95 20.80 37.02
CA THR A 174 4.97 21.62 37.68
C THR A 174 4.67 23.12 37.66
N LYS A 175 3.56 23.54 37.05
CA LYS A 175 3.14 24.94 36.88
C LYS A 175 4.20 25.84 36.23
N ASN A 176 5.00 25.30 35.33
CA ASN A 176 6.03 26.04 34.60
C ASN A 176 5.76 25.98 33.09
N MET A 177 4.63 26.54 32.65
CA MET A 177 4.23 26.49 31.25
C MET A 177 5.18 27.25 30.31
N ASP A 178 5.87 28.28 30.81
CA ASP A 178 6.86 29.01 30.00
C ASP A 178 8.05 28.13 29.61
N SER A 179 8.40 27.13 30.43
CA SER A 179 9.43 26.14 30.08
C SER A 179 9.04 25.19 28.95
N CYS A 180 7.74 25.10 28.63
CA CYS A 180 7.22 24.33 27.51
C CYS A 180 7.27 25.08 26.17
N ASN A 181 7.79 26.32 26.15
CA ASN A 181 7.93 27.16 24.97
C ASN A 181 6.64 27.23 24.12
N PRO A 182 5.51 27.69 24.70
CA PRO A 182 4.31 27.99 23.93
C PRO A 182 4.59 29.10 22.91
N GLU A 183 3.95 29.03 21.75
CA GLU A 183 4.05 30.10 20.74
C GLU A 183 3.25 31.34 21.17
N SER A 184 2.18 31.14 21.93
CA SER A 184 1.34 32.20 22.48
C SER A 184 0.76 31.83 23.85
N ASN A 185 0.68 32.83 24.73
CA ASN A 185 0.08 32.73 26.06
C ASN A 185 -0.93 33.87 26.25
N SER A 186 -2.20 33.51 26.42
CA SER A 186 -3.32 34.46 26.69
C SER A 186 -3.79 34.42 28.15
N GLY A 187 -2.92 33.98 29.07
CA GLY A 187 -3.16 33.87 30.51
C GLY A 187 -3.81 32.55 30.92
N LYS A 188 -4.78 32.05 30.16
CA LYS A 188 -5.46 30.76 30.43
C LYS A 188 -5.35 29.75 29.31
N VAL A 189 -5.13 30.20 28.08
CA VAL A 189 -4.97 29.31 26.91
C VAL A 189 -3.55 29.46 26.37
N TYR A 190 -2.88 28.31 26.26
CA TYR A 190 -1.54 28.17 25.71
C TYR A 190 -1.64 27.52 24.34
N ALA A 191 -1.03 28.13 23.33
CA ALA A 191 -0.97 27.61 21.98
C ALA A 191 0.43 27.08 21.65
N PHE A 192 0.47 25.93 20.99
CA PHE A 192 1.69 25.24 20.62
C PHE A 192 1.68 24.93 19.13
N ARG A 193 2.88 24.95 18.56
CA ARG A 193 3.12 24.54 17.19
C ARG A 193 4.39 23.73 17.12
N ARG A 194 4.29 22.51 16.58
CA ARG A 194 5.42 21.59 16.45
C ARG A 194 5.44 20.99 15.06
N LYS A 195 6.60 20.97 14.44
CA LYS A 195 6.81 20.23 13.18
C LYS A 195 6.65 18.75 13.46
N ILE A 196 5.93 18.03 12.60
CA ILE A 196 5.64 16.60 12.78
C ILE A 196 5.98 15.74 11.58
N ALA A 197 6.15 16.35 10.41
CA ALA A 197 6.50 15.65 9.19
C ALA A 197 7.24 16.58 8.22
N ASP A 198 8.13 15.99 7.44
CA ASP A 198 8.78 16.55 6.26
C ASP A 198 8.26 15.82 5.02
N ILE A 199 7.66 16.55 4.07
CA ILE A 199 7.16 15.98 2.82
C ILE A 199 7.93 16.56 1.64
N LEU A 200 8.38 15.66 0.77
CA LEU A 200 8.93 16.00 -0.54
C LEU A 200 7.82 15.86 -1.57
N ASP A 201 7.38 16.97 -2.16
CA ASP A 201 6.69 16.89 -3.45
C ASP A 201 7.72 16.45 -4.50
N LYS A 202 7.34 15.52 -5.40
CA LYS A 202 8.27 14.97 -6.41
C LYS A 202 8.87 16.02 -7.35
N ASN A 203 8.36 17.25 -7.32
CA ASN A 203 8.80 18.35 -8.17
C ASN A 203 9.25 19.61 -7.40
N LEU A 204 9.26 19.65 -6.05
CA LEU A 204 9.47 20.90 -5.29
C LEU A 204 10.16 20.71 -3.92
N GLU A 205 10.55 21.85 -3.33
CA GLU A 205 11.17 22.00 -2.01
C GLU A 205 10.37 21.31 -0.88
N PRO A 206 11.01 20.95 0.25
CA PRO A 206 10.34 20.30 1.37
C PRO A 206 9.15 21.13 1.89
N GLU A 207 7.94 20.56 1.91
CA GLU A 207 6.78 21.08 2.64
C GLU A 207 6.84 20.58 4.08
N GLU A 208 6.85 21.49 5.05
CA GLU A 208 6.83 21.16 6.47
C GLU A 208 5.39 21.13 6.99
N ILE A 209 4.97 20.03 7.62
CA ILE A 209 3.69 19.96 8.32
C ILE A 209 3.89 20.21 9.82
N PHE A 210 3.07 21.11 10.35
CA PHE A 210 3.06 21.47 11.76
C PHE A 210 1.75 21.06 12.43
N LEU A 211 1.85 20.37 13.56
CA LEU A 211 0.77 20.15 14.51
C LEU A 211 0.56 21.43 15.32
N GLY A 212 -0.63 22.03 15.21
CA GLY A 212 -1.05 23.18 16.00
C GLY A 212 -2.11 22.77 17.01
N PHE A 213 -1.91 23.03 18.31
CA PHE A 213 -2.88 22.67 19.34
C PHE A 213 -2.93 23.68 20.48
N ARG A 214 -4.02 23.67 21.25
CA ARG A 214 -4.27 24.59 22.36
C ARG A 214 -4.60 23.85 23.65
N ILE A 215 -4.19 24.41 24.78
CA ILE A 215 -4.50 23.88 26.11
C ILE A 215 -5.15 24.98 26.94
N ASP A 216 -6.34 24.70 27.47
CA ASP A 216 -7.03 25.57 28.42
C ASP A 216 -6.65 25.15 29.84
N MET A 217 -5.86 25.96 30.52
CA MET A 217 -5.36 25.66 31.87
C MET A 217 -6.47 25.64 32.92
N SER A 218 -7.59 26.31 32.64
CA SER A 218 -8.78 26.28 33.50
C SER A 218 -9.42 24.89 33.54
N ASP A 219 -9.22 24.10 32.48
CA ASP A 219 -9.80 22.78 32.32
C ASP A 219 -8.87 21.83 31.56
N SER A 220 -7.61 21.74 32.00
CA SER A 220 -6.61 20.87 31.36
C SER A 220 -6.79 19.40 31.70
N GLY A 221 -7.73 19.07 32.61
CA GLY A 221 -8.03 17.71 33.05
C GLY A 221 -6.98 17.07 33.99
N ILE A 222 -5.99 17.86 34.41
CA ILE A 222 -5.01 17.48 35.44
C ILE A 222 -5.44 18.10 36.77
N LYS A 223 -5.72 17.26 37.78
CA LYS A 223 -6.04 17.75 39.13
C LYS A 223 -4.81 18.46 39.71
N ASN A 224 -4.96 19.74 40.05
CA ASN A 224 -3.94 20.73 40.48
C ASN A 224 -3.47 21.74 39.41
N SER A 225 -4.13 21.82 38.26
CA SER A 225 -3.85 22.84 37.22
C SER A 225 -4.16 24.30 37.60
N ILE A 226 -4.48 24.58 38.88
CA ILE A 226 -4.95 25.90 39.32
C ILE A 226 -3.82 26.94 39.17
N PHE A 227 -3.98 27.80 38.17
CA PHE A 227 -3.52 29.19 38.13
C PHE A 227 -4.68 30.11 38.51
#